data_AF-A0AA37XK45-F1
#
_entry.id   AF-A0AA37XK45-F1
#
_cell.length_a   1.000
_cell.length_b   1.000
_cell.length_c   1.000
_cell.angle_alpha   90.00
_cell.angle_beta   90.00
_cell.angle_gamma   90.00
#
_symmetry.space_group_name_H-M   'P 1'
#
loop_
_entity.id
_entity.type
_entity.pdbx_description
1 polymer ?
#
loop_
_entity_poly.entity_id
_entity_poly.type
_entity_poly.pdbx_seq_one_letter_code
_entity_poly.pdbx_strand_id
1 'polypeptide(L)'
;MKKFFLGMENELLIIKKAPEGYAYFSCLEGKHPTCIVVDPQNENVIYCGTDKDGLLKSEDGGKSWENIGNKTSLEIESKTITALAINPFKKINGNSVIYVGTEPSMLYYSNDKGETWQEFTGIQSLPSKKVGVFRHAQQLITCVLLQRVILMKII
;
A
#
# COMPACT_ATOMS: atom_id res chain seq x y z
N MET A 1 -14.74 -9.55 13.14
CA MET A 1 -14.72 -8.60 14.28
C MET A 1 -14.28 -7.25 13.73
N LYS A 2 -14.87 -6.09 14.07
CA LYS A 2 -14.47 -4.81 13.44
C LYS A 2 -13.08 -4.38 13.95
N LYS A 3 -12.10 -4.35 13.03
CA LYS A 3 -10.75 -3.78 13.20
C LYS A 3 -10.67 -2.47 12.40
N PHE A 4 -9.90 -1.51 12.88
CA PHE A 4 -9.58 -0.25 12.19
C PHE A 4 -8.07 -0.01 12.29
N PHE A 5 -7.53 0.74 11.32
CA PHE A 5 -6.13 1.09 11.24
C PHE A 5 -6.02 2.61 11.15
N LEU A 6 -5.20 3.21 12.02
CA LEU A 6 -4.91 4.64 11.98
C LEU A 6 -3.39 4.81 11.83
N GLY A 7 -2.96 5.30 10.67
CA GLY A 7 -1.60 5.81 10.49
C GLY A 7 -1.48 7.16 11.20
N MET A 8 -0.59 7.23 12.18
CA MET A 8 -0.17 8.44 12.87
C MET A 8 1.20 8.89 12.33
N GLU A 9 1.67 10.07 12.71
CA GLU A 9 2.94 10.64 12.21
C GLU A 9 4.15 9.71 12.38
N ASN A 10 4.20 8.95 13.48
CA ASN A 10 5.33 8.08 13.83
C ASN A 10 4.95 6.60 14.05
N GLU A 11 3.67 6.21 14.01
CA GLU A 11 3.23 4.85 14.38
C GLU A 11 1.94 4.44 13.67
N LEU A 12 1.65 3.15 13.66
CA LEU A 12 0.40 2.57 13.20
C LEU A 12 -0.40 2.04 14.40
N LEU A 13 -1.61 2.55 14.61
CA LEU A 13 -2.52 2.03 15.63
C LEU A 13 -3.48 1.01 15.03
N ILE A 14 -3.54 -0.18 15.64
CA ILE A 14 -4.50 -1.23 15.27
C ILE A 14 -5.60 -1.29 16.32
N ILE A 15 -6.76 -0.72 15.99
CA ILE A 15 -7.90 -0.56 16.89
C ILE A 15 -8.90 -1.70 16.70
N LYS A 16 -9.34 -2.31 17.79
CA LYS A 16 -10.32 -3.40 17.83
C LYS A 16 -11.51 -2.98 18.69
N LYS A 17 -12.74 -3.23 18.22
CA LYS A 17 -13.93 -3.01 19.04
C LYS A 17 -13.92 -3.98 20.23
N ALA A 18 -14.02 -3.44 21.44
CA ALA A 18 -14.15 -4.17 22.70
C ALA A 18 -15.62 -4.12 23.19
N PRO A 19 -16.00 -4.85 24.26
CA PRO A 19 -17.32 -4.70 24.90
C PRO A 19 -17.57 -3.26 25.37
N GLU A 20 -16.58 -2.65 26.01
CA GLU A 20 -16.61 -1.27 26.51
C GLU A 20 -15.74 -0.36 25.63
N GLY A 21 -16.20 -0.12 24.39
CA GLY A 21 -15.57 0.81 23.46
C GLY A 21 -14.50 0.17 22.58
N TYR A 22 -13.24 0.61 22.72
CA TYR A 22 -12.15 0.26 21.80
C TYR A 22 -10.85 -0.03 22.55
N ALA A 23 -10.23 -1.16 22.21
CA ALA A 23 -8.85 -1.45 22.57
C ALA A 23 -7.95 -1.17 21.36
N TYR A 24 -6.71 -0.72 21.58
CA TYR A 24 -5.73 -0.54 20.52
C TYR A 24 -4.38 -1.13 20.94
N PHE A 25 -3.51 -1.34 19.96
CA PHE A 25 -2.08 -1.53 20.19
C PHE A 25 -1.31 -0.78 19.11
N SER A 26 -0.16 -0.23 19.50
CA SER A 26 0.80 0.42 18.61
C SER A 26 1.65 -0.63 17.91
N CYS A 27 2.01 -0.35 16.67
CA CYS A 27 3.04 -1.04 15.93
C CYS A 27 3.70 -0.07 14.94
N LEU A 28 4.80 -0.49 14.31
CA LEU A 28 5.54 0.35 13.35
C LEU A 28 5.99 1.70 13.94
N GLU A 29 6.39 1.71 15.22
CA GLU A 29 6.92 2.90 15.89
C GLU A 29 8.22 3.39 15.21
N GLY A 30 8.28 4.70 14.93
CA GLY A 30 9.36 5.34 14.18
C GLY A 30 9.37 5.03 12.68
N LYS A 31 8.30 4.45 12.12
CA LYS A 31 8.23 4.03 10.70
C LYS A 31 7.37 4.92 9.79
N HIS A 32 6.83 6.02 10.30
CA HIS A 32 6.11 7.04 9.52
C HIS A 32 5.17 6.45 8.44
N PRO A 33 4.10 5.72 8.82
CA PRO A 33 3.24 5.03 7.87
C PRO A 33 2.49 6.01 6.95
N THR A 34 2.69 5.88 5.64
CA THR A 34 2.12 6.78 4.62
C THR A 34 0.78 6.28 4.09
N CYS A 35 0.61 4.96 4.01
CA CYS A 35 -0.59 4.32 3.46
C CYS A 35 -0.70 2.88 3.97
N ILE A 36 -1.93 2.36 4.06
CA ILE A 36 -2.19 0.98 4.51
C ILE A 36 -3.34 0.35 3.73
N VAL A 37 -3.18 -0.93 3.38
CA VAL A 37 -4.21 -1.75 2.74
C VAL A 37 -4.28 -3.13 3.38
N VAL A 38 -5.48 -3.68 3.50
CA VAL A 38 -5.74 -5.03 4.02
C VAL A 38 -6.19 -5.91 2.86
N ASP A 39 -5.70 -7.13 2.76
CA ASP A 39 -6.18 -8.06 1.72
C ASP A 39 -7.67 -8.40 1.98
N PRO A 40 -8.59 -8.06 1.06
CA PRO A 40 -10.02 -8.34 1.23
C PRO A 40 -10.35 -9.84 1.25
N GLN A 41 -9.40 -10.69 0.85
CA GLN A 41 -9.50 -12.15 0.83
C GLN A 41 -8.90 -12.80 2.09
N ASN A 42 -8.08 -12.07 2.86
CA ASN A 42 -7.49 -12.53 4.12
C ASN A 42 -7.18 -11.35 5.05
N GLU A 43 -8.04 -11.09 6.05
CA GLU A 43 -7.90 -9.96 7.00
C GLU A 43 -6.68 -10.03 7.94
N ASN A 44 -5.85 -11.06 7.83
CA ASN A 44 -4.56 -11.14 8.52
C ASN A 44 -3.39 -10.63 7.65
N VAL A 45 -3.56 -10.57 6.33
CA VAL A 45 -2.56 -10.05 5.40
C VAL A 45 -2.78 -8.55 5.22
N ILE A 46 -1.77 -7.76 5.60
CA ILE A 46 -1.83 -6.31 5.64
C ILE A 46 -0.52 -5.76 5.06
N TYR A 47 -0.62 -4.70 4.26
CA TYR A 47 0.53 -4.01 3.67
C TYR A 47 0.54 -2.55 4.12
N CYS A 48 1.69 -2.05 4.56
CA CYS A 48 1.89 -0.68 5.01
C CYS A 48 3.08 -0.05 4.26
N GLY A 49 2.81 1.07 3.58
CA GLY A 49 3.84 1.92 3.02
C GLY A 49 4.41 2.84 4.09
N THR A 50 5.68 3.22 3.95
CA THR A 50 6.40 4.11 4.86
C THR A 50 7.15 5.18 4.06
N ASP A 51 7.64 6.22 4.75
CA ASP A 51 8.37 7.32 4.11
C ASP A 51 9.83 6.95 3.74
N LYS A 52 10.49 6.10 4.54
CA LYS A 52 11.93 5.77 4.44
C LYS A 52 12.27 4.30 4.71
N ASP A 53 11.32 3.49 5.16
CA ASP A 53 11.51 2.10 5.57
C ASP A 53 11.01 1.08 4.51
N GLY A 54 10.54 1.54 3.36
CA GLY A 54 10.01 0.72 2.28
C GLY A 54 8.59 0.20 2.52
N LEU A 55 8.28 -0.92 1.87
CA LEU A 55 6.99 -1.59 1.99
C LEU A 55 7.07 -2.69 3.04
N LEU A 56 6.19 -2.62 4.04
CA LEU A 56 6.07 -3.59 5.12
C LEU A 56 4.82 -4.45 4.93
N LYS A 57 4.91 -5.74 5.25
CA LYS A 57 3.82 -6.72 5.21
C LYS A 57 3.67 -7.39 6.56
N SER A 58 2.44 -7.68 6.94
CA SER A 58 2.09 -8.57 8.05
C SER A 58 1.23 -9.71 7.54
N GLU A 59 1.38 -10.90 8.10
CA GLU A 59 0.51 -12.07 7.82
C GLU A 59 -0.27 -12.56 9.05
N ASP A 60 -0.11 -11.89 10.21
CA ASP A 60 -0.70 -12.29 11.50
C ASP A 60 -1.72 -11.27 12.06
N GLY A 61 -2.19 -10.35 11.21
CA GLY A 61 -3.11 -9.29 11.58
C GLY A 61 -2.43 -8.08 12.24
N GLY A 62 -1.16 -7.84 11.91
CA GLY A 62 -0.40 -6.65 12.27
C GLY A 62 0.38 -6.73 13.58
N LYS A 63 0.59 -7.95 14.12
CA LYS A 63 1.39 -8.17 15.34
C LYS A 63 2.89 -8.22 15.01
N SER A 64 3.24 -8.82 13.88
CA SER A 64 4.60 -8.80 13.32
C SER A 64 4.59 -8.25 11.90
N TRP A 65 5.72 -7.66 11.51
CA TRP A 65 5.90 -6.98 10.23
C TRP A 65 7.27 -7.30 9.63
N GLU A 66 7.30 -7.52 8.33
CA GLU A 66 8.50 -7.78 7.54
C GLU A 66 8.60 -6.75 6.40
N ASN A 67 9.81 -6.27 6.08
CA ASN A 67 10.02 -5.52 4.84
C ASN A 67 9.99 -6.50 3.68
N ILE A 68 9.23 -6.15 2.63
CA ILE A 68 9.06 -6.94 1.41
C ILE A 68 9.42 -6.17 0.13
N GLY A 69 9.85 -4.91 0.25
CA GLY A 69 10.38 -4.15 -0.90
C GLY A 69 11.77 -4.63 -1.33
N ASN A 70 12.56 -5.15 -0.38
CA ASN A 70 14.00 -5.40 -0.52
C ASN A 70 14.40 -6.85 -0.15
N LYS A 71 13.59 -7.86 -0.54
CA LYS A 71 13.79 -9.27 -0.16
C LYS A 71 14.51 -10.14 -1.20
N THR A 72 14.31 -9.86 -2.48
CA THR A 72 14.68 -10.74 -3.61
C THR A 72 15.21 -9.90 -4.75
N SER A 73 15.95 -10.46 -5.71
CA SER A 73 16.62 -9.71 -6.80
C SER A 73 15.71 -8.93 -7.77
N LEU A 74 14.40 -8.84 -7.50
CA LEU A 74 13.42 -8.01 -8.20
C LEU A 74 12.72 -7.11 -7.16
N GLU A 75 13.43 -6.05 -6.78
CA GLU A 75 13.10 -5.14 -5.67
C GLU A 75 12.30 -3.90 -6.09
N ILE A 76 11.71 -3.24 -5.10
CA ILE A 76 11.30 -1.84 -5.19
C ILE A 76 12.53 -0.99 -4.80
N GLU A 77 13.13 -0.29 -5.76
CA GLU A 77 14.38 0.47 -5.53
C GLU A 77 14.21 1.61 -4.50
N SER A 78 13.02 2.24 -4.47
CA SER A 78 12.74 3.32 -3.53
C SER A 78 12.14 2.81 -2.21
N LYS A 79 12.63 3.38 -1.12
CA LYS A 79 12.08 3.18 0.23
C LYS A 79 10.91 4.10 0.57
N THR A 80 10.60 5.08 -0.28
CA THR A 80 9.49 6.02 -0.06
C THR A 80 8.26 5.52 -0.80
N ILE A 81 7.34 4.90 -0.06
CA ILE A 81 6.08 4.39 -0.59
C ILE A 81 5.01 5.48 -0.47
N THR A 82 4.38 5.85 -1.58
CA THR A 82 3.39 6.94 -1.64
C THR A 82 1.97 6.45 -1.83
N ALA A 83 1.77 5.25 -2.38
CA ALA A 83 0.46 4.65 -2.56
C ALA A 83 0.51 3.12 -2.57
N LEU A 84 -0.56 2.50 -2.07
CA LEU A 84 -0.80 1.06 -2.14
C LEU A 84 -2.23 0.79 -2.63
N ALA A 85 -2.39 -0.27 -3.42
CA ALA A 85 -3.70 -0.79 -3.82
C ALA A 85 -3.65 -2.31 -3.98
N ILE A 86 -4.76 -2.99 -3.69
CA ILE A 86 -4.95 -4.43 -3.95
C ILE A 86 -6.11 -4.56 -4.94
N ASN A 87 -5.97 -5.40 -5.96
CA ASN A 87 -7.09 -5.76 -6.82
C ASN A 87 -7.99 -6.78 -6.07
N PRO A 88 -9.23 -6.44 -5.70
CA PRO A 88 -10.08 -7.31 -4.88
C PRO A 88 -10.68 -8.48 -5.67
N PHE A 89 -10.63 -8.44 -7.01
CA PHE A 89 -11.29 -9.39 -7.91
C PHE A 89 -10.30 -10.30 -8.66
N LYS A 90 -9.08 -9.83 -8.91
CA LYS A 90 -8.06 -10.56 -9.67
C LYS A 90 -7.14 -11.34 -8.73
N LYS A 91 -7.08 -12.66 -8.94
CA LYS A 91 -6.08 -13.54 -8.33
C LYS A 91 -5.19 -14.17 -9.39
N ILE A 92 -3.92 -14.38 -9.05
CA ILE A 92 -2.96 -15.15 -9.85
C ILE A 92 -2.40 -16.23 -8.93
N ASN A 93 -2.53 -17.51 -9.31
CA ASN A 93 -2.12 -18.66 -8.48
C ASN A 93 -2.69 -18.63 -7.04
N GLY A 94 -3.91 -18.09 -6.86
CA GLY A 94 -4.56 -17.91 -5.56
C GLY A 94 -4.14 -16.68 -4.76
N ASN A 95 -3.13 -15.95 -5.22
CA ASN A 95 -2.61 -14.72 -4.59
C ASN A 95 -3.32 -13.46 -5.11
N SER A 96 -3.54 -12.50 -4.22
CA SER A 96 -4.05 -11.17 -4.56
C SER A 96 -2.97 -10.35 -5.28
N VAL A 97 -3.38 -9.53 -6.26
CA VAL A 97 -2.45 -8.67 -7.01
C VAL A 97 -2.34 -7.31 -6.31
N ILE A 98 -1.12 -6.89 -5.97
CA ILE A 98 -0.82 -5.66 -5.23
C ILE A 98 -0.08 -4.68 -6.14
N TYR A 99 -0.36 -3.38 -5.98
CA TYR A 99 0.26 -2.28 -6.71
C TYR A 99 0.87 -1.27 -5.74
N VAL A 100 2.04 -0.74 -6.09
CA VAL A 100 2.84 0.13 -5.23
C VAL A 100 3.31 1.35 -6.03
N GLY A 101 2.97 2.54 -5.56
CA GLY A 101 3.53 3.81 -6.03
C GLY A 101 4.66 4.26 -5.12
N THR A 102 5.74 4.78 -5.71
CA THR A 102 6.91 5.28 -4.98
C THR A 102 7.17 6.76 -5.23
N GLU A 103 8.12 7.34 -4.49
CA GLU A 103 8.84 8.56 -4.89
C GLU A 103 10.35 8.25 -4.99
N PRO A 104 11.06 8.53 -6.11
CA PRO A 104 10.57 9.08 -7.37
C PRO A 104 9.42 8.27 -7.99
N SER A 105 8.61 8.94 -8.79
CA SER A 105 7.36 8.41 -9.34
C SER A 105 7.58 7.19 -10.27
N MET A 106 7.48 6.00 -9.69
CA MET A 106 7.44 4.70 -10.37
C MET A 106 6.21 3.93 -9.89
N LEU A 107 5.82 2.92 -10.67
CA LEU A 107 4.71 2.02 -10.35
C LEU A 107 5.19 0.58 -10.44
N TYR A 108 5.04 -0.17 -9.36
CA TYR A 108 5.35 -1.59 -9.28
C TYR A 108 4.07 -2.40 -9.06
N TYR A 109 4.12 -3.68 -9.41
CA TYR A 109 3.11 -4.65 -9.01
C TYR A 109 3.71 -6.01 -8.66
N SER A 110 2.99 -6.76 -7.82
CA SER A 110 3.29 -8.14 -7.48
C SER A 110 2.05 -9.01 -7.70
N ASN A 111 2.26 -10.23 -8.18
CA ASN A 111 1.25 -11.27 -8.34
C ASN A 111 1.43 -12.45 -7.34
N ASP A 112 2.36 -12.32 -6.40
CA ASP A 112 2.82 -13.39 -5.50
C ASP A 112 2.79 -12.98 -4.01
N LYS A 113 1.95 -12.00 -3.65
CA LYS A 113 1.84 -11.39 -2.30
C LYS A 113 3.03 -10.51 -1.89
N GLY A 114 3.90 -10.15 -2.83
CA GLY A 114 5.03 -9.25 -2.61
C GLY A 114 6.35 -9.96 -2.36
N GLU A 115 6.50 -11.19 -2.83
CA GLU A 115 7.78 -11.91 -2.81
C GLU A 115 8.67 -11.47 -4.00
N THR A 116 8.07 -11.09 -5.13
CA THR A 116 8.74 -10.44 -6.27
C THR A 116 7.96 -9.25 -6.81
N TRP A 117 8.69 -8.25 -7.33
CA TRP A 117 8.12 -7.01 -7.90
C TRP A 117 8.44 -6.85 -9.38
N GLN A 118 7.49 -6.27 -10.12
CA GLN A 118 7.61 -5.97 -11.54
C GLN A 118 7.29 -4.49 -11.78
N GLU A 119 8.20 -3.75 -12.40
CA GLU A 119 7.96 -2.35 -12.76
C GLU A 119 6.95 -2.26 -13.93
N PHE A 120 5.94 -1.40 -13.79
CA PHE A 120 4.99 -1.08 -14.84
C PHE A 120 5.53 0.05 -15.73
N THR A 121 6.59 -0.24 -16.48
CA THR A 121 7.27 0.70 -17.39
C THR A 121 6.34 1.36 -18.42
N GLY A 122 5.22 0.72 -18.76
CA GLY A 122 4.21 1.23 -19.68
C GLY A 122 3.65 2.62 -19.31
N ILE A 123 3.64 2.99 -18.02
CA ILE A 123 3.20 4.33 -17.59
C ILE A 123 4.17 5.44 -18.06
N GLN A 124 5.45 5.13 -18.26
CA GLN A 124 6.48 6.08 -18.69
C GLN A 124 6.35 6.49 -20.17
N SER A 125 5.57 5.73 -20.95
CA SER A 125 5.27 6.01 -22.37
C SER A 125 4.07 6.95 -22.57
N LEU A 126 3.35 7.30 -21.49
CA LEU A 126 2.16 8.14 -21.58
C LEU A 126 2.51 9.61 -21.89
N PRO A 127 1.70 10.34 -22.70
CA PRO A 127 2.00 11.70 -23.12
C PRO A 127 2.14 12.74 -21.99
N SER A 128 1.63 12.48 -20.79
CA SER A 128 1.63 13.40 -19.63
C SER A 128 3.01 13.61 -18.98
N LYS A 129 4.08 12.97 -19.50
CA LYS A 129 5.45 12.98 -18.96
C LYS A 129 6.08 14.37 -18.69
N LYS A 130 5.54 15.46 -19.26
CA LYS A 130 6.14 16.81 -19.19
C LYS A 130 5.35 17.89 -18.44
N VAL A 131 4.18 17.58 -17.88
CA VAL A 131 3.37 18.58 -17.14
C VAL A 131 3.06 18.06 -15.74
N GLY A 132 3.83 18.51 -14.76
CA GLY A 132 3.39 18.47 -13.37
C GLY A 132 2.09 19.27 -13.24
N VAL A 133 1.15 18.77 -12.43
CA VAL A 133 -0.29 19.13 -12.40
C VAL A 133 -1.13 18.37 -13.44
N PHE A 134 -1.60 17.18 -13.04
CA PHE A 134 -2.74 16.51 -13.67
C PHE A 134 -4.03 17.30 -13.38
N ARG A 135 -4.40 18.21 -14.29
CA ARG A 135 -5.76 18.76 -14.36
C ARG A 135 -6.53 18.02 -15.46
N HIS A 136 -7.76 17.63 -15.14
CA HIS A 136 -8.75 16.99 -16.01
C HIS A 136 -8.49 15.52 -16.39
N ALA A 137 -8.83 14.62 -15.45
CA ALA A 137 -9.51 13.37 -15.76
C ALA A 137 -10.73 13.26 -14.84
N GLN A 138 -11.93 13.12 -15.42
CA GLN A 138 -13.18 13.03 -14.67
C GLN A 138 -13.49 11.57 -14.28
N GLN A 139 -14.16 11.44 -13.11
CA GLN A 139 -14.92 10.28 -12.60
C GLN A 139 -14.18 9.10 -11.94
N LEU A 140 -14.39 9.05 -10.60
CA LEU A 140 -14.39 7.88 -9.68
C LEU A 140 -12.99 7.29 -9.40
N ILE A 141 -12.54 7.15 -8.15
CA ILE A 141 -13.21 6.79 -6.88
C ILE A 141 -12.71 7.69 -5.73
N THR A 142 -13.46 7.78 -4.64
CA THR A 142 -13.27 8.76 -3.55
C THR A 142 -13.62 8.10 -2.22
N CYS A 143 -12.88 8.23 -1.11
CA CYS A 143 -11.74 9.10 -0.76
C CYS A 143 -10.65 8.25 -0.04
N VAL A 144 -9.64 8.70 0.72
CA VAL A 144 -9.22 9.99 1.36
C VAL A 144 -7.65 10.02 1.35
N LEU A 145 -6.87 11.01 1.85
CA LEU A 145 -7.19 12.19 2.67
C LEU A 145 -6.44 13.47 2.22
N LEU A 146 -5.14 13.61 2.54
CA LEU A 146 -4.34 14.82 2.34
C LEU A 146 -3.38 14.69 1.13
N GLN A 147 -3.74 15.39 0.06
CA GLN A 147 -2.91 15.86 -1.06
C GLN A 147 -2.02 14.85 -1.81
N ARG A 148 -2.34 14.68 -3.11
CA ARG A 148 -1.54 14.05 -4.20
C ARG A 148 -1.52 12.51 -4.27
N VAL A 149 -2.64 11.90 -4.72
CA VAL A 149 -2.59 10.56 -5.34
C VAL A 149 -3.43 10.55 -6.62
N ILE A 150 -2.88 9.96 -7.68
CA ILE A 150 -3.56 9.70 -8.97
C ILE A 150 -4.16 8.29 -8.89
N LEU A 151 -5.43 8.13 -9.25
CA LEU A 151 -6.05 6.81 -9.34
C LEU A 151 -5.69 6.12 -10.66
N MET A 152 -5.30 4.84 -10.59
CA MET A 152 -5.20 3.98 -11.77
C MET A 152 -6.24 2.86 -11.71
N LYS A 153 -7.14 2.83 -12.69
CA LYS A 153 -8.15 1.77 -12.85
C LYS A 153 -7.58 0.68 -13.76
N ILE A 154 -7.33 -0.50 -13.19
CA ILE A 154 -6.93 -1.68 -13.95
C ILE A 154 -8.19 -2.49 -14.24
N ILE A 155 -8.43 -2.70 -15.54
CA ILE A 155 -9.53 -3.50 -16.09
C ILE A 155 -9.16 -5.00 -15.97
#